data_AF-A0A4Y2NF37-F1
#
_entry.id   AF-A0A4Y2NF37-F1
#
_cell.length_a   1.000
_cell.length_b   1.000
_cell.length_c   1.000
_cell.angle_alpha   90.00
_cell.angle_beta   90.00
_cell.angle_gamma   90.00
#
_symmetry.space_group_name_H-M   'P 1'
#
loop_
_entity.id
_entity.type
_entity.pdbx_description
1 polymer ?
#
loop_
_entity_poly.entity_id
_entity_poly.type
_entity_poly.pdbx_seq_one_letter_code
_entity_poly.pdbx_strand_id
1 'polypeptide(L)' 'MDQLIELFKTKDINANKDLVQKKISSLRGAYRKESNKVKASMKSGAGTDEVHTPKLWYYDMLSFLAD' A
#
# COMPACT_ATOMS: atom_id res chain seq x y z
N MET A 1 -3.02 0.47 -18.24
CA MET A 1 -1.60 0.81 -17.91
C MET A 1 -1.26 2.18 -18.48
N ASP A 2 -1.61 2.47 -19.72
CA ASP A 2 -1.25 3.73 -20.39
C ASP A 2 -1.79 4.99 -19.68
N GLN A 3 -3.03 4.95 -19.20
CA GLN A 3 -3.62 6.03 -18.39
C GLN A 3 -2.80 6.34 -17.13
N LEU A 4 -2.22 5.32 -16.48
CA LEU A 4 -1.39 5.53 -15.28
C LEU A 4 -0.04 6.13 -15.65
N ILE A 5 0.51 5.77 -16.80
CA ILE A 5 1.75 6.36 -17.32
C ILE A 5 1.52 7.84 -17.67
N GLU A 6 0.45 8.16 -18.39
CA GLU A 6 0.07 9.55 -18.68
C GLU A 6 -0.15 10.37 -17.42
N LEU A 7 -0.87 9.83 -16.43
CA LEU A 7 -1.04 10.48 -15.15
C LEU A 7 0.32 10.73 -14.48
N PHE A 8 1.22 9.75 -14.48
CA PHE A 8 2.53 9.90 -13.85
C PHE A 8 3.44 10.87 -14.60
N LYS A 9 3.26 11.01 -15.93
CA LYS A 9 3.95 12.02 -16.76
C LYS A 9 3.63 13.46 -16.36
N THR A 10 2.50 13.71 -15.70
CA THR A 10 2.21 15.03 -15.12
C THR A 10 3.15 15.41 -13.97
N LYS A 11 3.87 14.44 -13.39
CA LYS A 11 4.83 14.62 -12.30
C LYS A 11 6.27 14.31 -12.72
N ASP A 12 6.47 13.36 -13.61
CA ASP A 12 7.76 13.00 -14.18
C ASP A 12 7.59 12.67 -15.67
N ILE A 13 7.99 13.60 -16.55
CA ILE A 13 7.83 13.47 -18.00
C ILE A 13 8.48 12.21 -18.58
N ASN A 14 9.51 11.68 -17.92
CA ASN A 14 10.23 10.47 -18.33
C ASN A 14 9.58 9.18 -17.81
N ALA A 15 8.44 9.27 -17.14
CA ALA A 15 7.72 8.12 -16.64
C ALA A 15 7.42 7.12 -17.76
N ASN A 16 7.81 5.88 -17.51
CA ASN A 16 7.61 4.74 -18.40
C ASN A 16 6.92 3.59 -17.64
N LYS A 17 6.55 2.55 -18.38
CA LYS A 17 5.82 1.40 -17.87
C LYS A 17 6.54 0.71 -16.70
N ASP A 18 7.84 0.47 -16.82
CA ASP A 18 8.63 -0.21 -15.78
C ASP A 18 8.65 0.59 -14.47
N LEU A 19 8.86 1.90 -14.56
CA LEU A 19 8.88 2.79 -13.41
C LEU A 19 7.51 2.84 -12.69
N VAL A 20 6.42 2.93 -13.45
CA VAL A 20 5.06 2.89 -12.89
C VAL A 20 4.76 1.54 -12.24
N GLN A 21 5.14 0.43 -12.88
CA GLN A 21 4.97 -0.92 -12.33
C GLN A 21 5.76 -1.12 -11.03
N LYS A 22 7.01 -0.63 -10.97
CA LYS A 22 7.83 -0.65 -9.76
C LYS A 22 7.17 0.14 -8.64
N LYS A 23 6.64 1.33 -8.92
CA LYS A 23 5.97 2.16 -7.92
C LYS A 23 4.72 1.48 -7.35
N ILE A 24 3.88 0.90 -8.21
CA ILE A 24 2.69 0.14 -7.80
C ILE A 24 3.09 -1.06 -6.93
N SER A 25 4.14 -1.79 -7.35
CA SER A 25 4.66 -2.93 -6.58
C SER A 25 5.17 -2.51 -5.19
N SER A 26 5.88 -1.38 -5.10
CA SER A 26 6.33 -0.83 -3.82
C SER A 26 5.16 -0.44 -2.92
N LEU A 27 4.12 0.22 -3.45
CA LEU A 27 2.92 0.61 -2.69
C LEU A 27 2.18 -0.63 -2.15
N ARG A 28 1.94 -1.63 -3.01
CA ARG A 28 1.34 -2.92 -2.60
C ARG A 28 2.17 -3.62 -1.53
N GLY A 29 3.50 -3.61 -1.68
CA GLY A 29 4.42 -4.20 -0.71
C GLY A 29 4.37 -3.51 0.66
N ALA A 30 4.35 -2.17 0.68
CA ALA A 30 4.20 -1.39 1.91
C ALA A 30 2.86 -1.68 2.60
N TYR A 31 1.76 -1.68 1.84
CA TYR A 31 0.44 -2.02 2.35
C TYR A 31 0.41 -3.44 2.96
N ARG A 32 0.91 -4.45 2.23
CA ARG A 32 0.92 -5.84 2.70
C ARG A 32 1.72 -6.00 3.99
N LYS A 33 2.88 -5.34 4.10
CA LYS A 33 3.69 -5.35 5.33
C LYS A 33 2.91 -4.78 6.51
N GLU A 34 2.24 -3.65 6.31
CA GLU A 34 1.46 -3.00 7.37
C GLU A 34 0.23 -3.83 7.74
N SER A 35 -0.50 -4.35 6.75
CA SER A 35 -1.67 -5.21 6.94
C SER A 35 -1.33 -6.50 7.71
N ASN A 36 -0.16 -7.08 7.45
CA ASN A 36 0.31 -8.24 8.21
C ASN A 36 0.54 -7.92 9.69
N LYS A 37 1.00 -6.71 10.06
CA LYS A 37 1.15 -6.32 11.47
C LYS A 37 -0.19 -6.24 12.17
N VAL A 38 -1.18 -5.61 11.51
CA VAL A 38 -2.57 -5.53 12.01
C VAL A 38 -3.15 -6.93 12.21
N LYS A 39 -3.02 -7.81 11.21
CA LYS A 39 -3.50 -9.19 11.30
C LYS A 39 -2.78 -9.99 12.38
N ALA A 40 -1.47 -9.77 12.57
CA ALA A 40 -0.70 -10.43 13.61
C ALA A 40 -1.13 -10.01 15.01
N SER A 41 -1.36 -8.70 15.25
CA SER A 41 -1.84 -8.22 16.55
C SER A 41 -3.24 -8.74 16.89
N MET A 42 -4.10 -9.01 15.90
CA MET A 42 -5.41 -9.60 16.15
C MET A 42 -5.34 -11.08 16.55
N LYS A 43 -4.30 -11.82 16.11
CA LYS A 43 -4.18 -13.26 16.35
C LYS A 43 -3.61 -13.61 17.73
N SER A 44 -2.87 -12.71 18.37
CA SER A 44 -2.18 -13.00 19.63
C SER A 44 -3.07 -12.99 20.88
N GLY A 45 -4.40 -12.93 20.73
CA GLY A 45 -5.33 -12.82 21.88
C GLY A 45 -5.25 -11.47 22.57
N ALA A 46 -4.68 -10.47 21.89
CA ALA A 46 -4.49 -9.12 22.37
C ALA A 46 -5.87 -8.46 22.60
N GLY A 47 -6.05 -7.81 23.76
CA GLY A 47 -7.22 -6.96 24.01
C GLY A 47 -7.32 -5.85 22.95
N THR A 48 -8.48 -5.21 22.80
CA THR A 48 -8.71 -4.16 21.78
C THR A 48 -7.67 -3.03 21.80
N ASP A 49 -7.04 -2.76 22.95
CA ASP A 49 -6.00 -1.75 23.12
C ASP A 49 -4.60 -2.17 22.63
N GLU A 50 -4.40 -3.46 22.31
CA GLU A 50 -3.13 -4.02 21.82
C GLU A 50 -3.11 -4.23 20.29
N VAL A 51 -4.20 -3.91 19.59
CA VAL A 51 -4.27 -4.03 18.13
C VAL A 51 -3.38 -2.97 17.49
N HIS A 52 -2.42 -3.42 16.68
CA HIS A 52 -1.50 -2.54 15.95
C HIS A 52 -2.29 -1.59 15.06
N THR A 53 -2.17 -0.29 15.34
CA THR A 53 -2.73 0.75 14.48
C THR A 53 -1.77 1.01 13.30
N PRO A 54 -2.24 0.95 12.04
CA PRO A 54 -1.41 1.25 10.87
C PRO A 54 -0.74 2.62 10.98
N LYS A 55 0.59 2.66 10.79
CA LYS A 55 1.36 3.93 10.75
C LYS A 55 1.49 4.49 9.33
N LEU A 56 1.10 3.71 8.34
CA LEU A 56 1.14 4.10 6.94
C LEU A 56 -0.02 5.07 6.65
N TRP A 57 0.28 6.34 6.37
CA TRP A 57 -0.75 7.39 6.26
C TRP A 57 -1.81 7.13 5.17
N TYR A 58 -1.44 6.40 4.12
CA TYR A 58 -2.33 6.00 3.02
C TYR A 58 -2.87 4.57 3.17
N TYR A 59 -2.79 3.97 4.36
CA TYR A 59 -3.19 2.57 4.57
C TYR A 59 -4.65 2.33 4.16
N ASP A 60 -5.58 3.15 4.66
CA ASP A 60 -7.01 2.99 4.40
C ASP A 60 -7.35 3.25 2.93
N MET A 61 -6.60 4.12 2.25
CA MET A 61 -6.75 4.38 0.82
C MET A 61 -6.40 3.16 -0.05
N LEU A 62 -5.60 2.23 0.50
CA LEU A 62 -5.21 0.99 -0.16
C LEU A 62 -5.96 -0.24 0.38
N SER A 63 -7.02 -0.04 1.17
CA SER A 63 -7.84 -1.12 1.75
C SER A 63 -8.45 -2.05 0.69
N PHE A 64 -8.69 -1.57 -0.53
CA PHE A 64 -9.15 -2.38 -1.66
C PHE A 64 -8.16 -3.48 -2.09
N LEU A 65 -6.92 -3.48 -1.58
CA LEU A 65 -5.94 -4.54 -1.81
C LEU A 65 -6.09 -5.73 -0.84
N ALA A 66 -7.03 -5.66 0.12
CA ALA A 66 -7.27 -6.71 1.09
C ALA A 66 -8.10 -7.88 0.55
N ASP A 67 -8.71 -7.73 -0.63
CA ASP A 67 -9.48 -8.76 -1.36
C ASP A 67 -8.59 -9.81 -2.05
#